data_AF-A0A1S8WGD3-F1
#
_entry.id   AF-A0A1S8WGD3-F1
#
_cell.length_a   1.000
_cell.length_b   1.000
_cell.length_c   1.000
_cell.angle_alpha   90.00
_cell.angle_beta   90.00
_cell.angle_gamma   90.00
#
_symmetry.space_group_name_H-M   'P 1'
#
loop_
_entity.id
_entity.type
_entity.pdbx_description
1 polymer ?
#
loop_
_entity_poly.entity_id
_entity_poly.type
_entity_poly.pdbx_seq_one_letter_code
_entity_poly.pdbx_strand_id
1 'polypeptide(L)'
;MDRIVGSVGQLYTIDGLFGLSIKPYHLQLHATPLDDMFTQNIILWRMFTFVFKKNSVYIILDDDTVLVSDLAVPTDTGAFKTYLPTSVVNNLFPDVWKQMHLGNYVVRCDARSRMPTLLVSLEDHRLKWEPNQYIEQLAVERCQSVFEGVDLYSAYGAIVGLSFLRHFSVVFDVDEE
;
A
#
# COMPACT_ATOMS: atom_id res chain seq x y z
N MET A 1 -7.78 26.44 3.66
CA MET A 1 -8.95 25.54 3.85
C MET A 1 -8.76 24.47 2.81
N ASP A 2 -8.09 23.40 3.21
CA ASP A 2 -7.49 22.49 2.24
C ASP A 2 -8.50 21.41 1.92
N ARG A 3 -8.92 21.35 0.66
CA ARG A 3 -9.84 20.33 0.19
C ARG A 3 -9.09 19.01 0.11
N ILE A 4 -9.25 18.17 1.12
CA ILE A 4 -8.89 16.75 1.03
C ILE A 4 -9.79 16.13 -0.04
N VAL A 5 -9.18 15.70 -1.14
CA VAL A 5 -9.86 14.97 -2.23
C VAL A 5 -9.39 13.53 -2.17
N GLY A 6 -10.33 12.61 -1.94
CA GLY A 6 -10.08 11.18 -1.83
C GLY A 6 -11.39 10.39 -1.81
N SER A 7 -11.32 9.06 -1.93
CA SER A 7 -12.52 8.21 -1.91
C SER A 7 -13.06 8.05 -0.49
N VAL A 8 -13.91 9.00 -0.07
CA VAL A 8 -14.46 9.09 1.30
C VAL A 8 -15.47 7.96 1.65
N GLY A 9 -15.83 7.09 0.70
CA GLY A 9 -16.93 6.14 0.83
C GLY A 9 -16.84 5.21 2.04
N GLN A 10 -15.64 4.71 2.37
CA GLN A 10 -15.40 3.84 3.53
C GLN A 10 -15.38 4.59 4.87
N LEU A 11 -15.18 5.92 4.86
CA LEU A 11 -15.17 6.72 6.10
C LEU A 11 -16.60 7.00 6.63
N TYR A 12 -17.63 6.81 5.82
CA TYR A 12 -19.04 6.91 6.27
C TYR A 12 -19.55 5.68 7.01
N THR A 13 -18.77 4.60 7.07
CA THR A 13 -19.11 3.34 7.76
C THR A 13 -18.30 3.10 9.03
N ILE A 14 -17.51 4.07 9.48
CA ILE A 14 -16.69 3.99 10.70
C ILE A 14 -16.90 5.22 11.58
N ASP A 15 -16.93 5.02 12.90
CA ASP A 15 -17.18 6.10 13.87
C ASP A 15 -15.94 6.98 14.13
N GLY A 16 -14.75 6.53 13.71
CA GLY A 16 -13.50 7.27 13.89
C GLY A 16 -12.27 6.52 13.35
N LEU A 17 -11.10 7.14 13.51
CA LEU A 17 -9.80 6.60 13.11
C LEU A 17 -8.91 6.45 14.35
N PHE A 18 -8.24 5.31 14.48
CA PHE A 18 -7.27 5.05 15.54
C PHE A 18 -5.85 5.02 14.94
N GLY A 19 -5.10 6.11 15.13
CA GLY A 19 -3.75 6.27 14.56
C GLY A 19 -2.72 5.44 15.32
N LEU A 20 -1.97 4.61 14.58
CA LEU A 20 -0.94 3.70 15.12
C LEU A 20 0.50 4.07 14.69
N SER A 21 0.71 5.30 14.21
CA SER A 21 2.03 5.77 13.79
C SER A 21 2.94 6.04 15.00
N ILE A 22 4.23 5.71 14.89
CA ILE A 22 5.27 5.93 15.93
C ILE A 22 5.35 7.39 16.40
N LYS A 23 4.98 8.36 15.55
CA LYS A 23 4.98 9.78 15.88
C LYS A 23 3.60 10.39 15.70
N PRO A 24 3.18 11.35 16.54
CA PRO A 24 1.97 12.12 16.32
C PRO A 24 2.15 13.00 15.07
N TYR A 25 1.27 12.84 14.08
CA TYR A 25 1.26 13.70 12.89
C TYR A 25 0.64 15.09 13.13
N HIS A 26 0.01 15.31 14.29
CA HIS A 26 -0.61 16.59 14.65
C HIS A 26 0.07 17.19 15.87
N LEU A 27 0.52 18.45 15.77
CA LEU A 27 1.33 19.14 16.78
C LEU A 27 0.67 19.31 18.17
N GLN A 28 -0.64 19.09 18.26
CA GLN A 28 -1.41 19.14 19.52
C GLN A 28 -1.47 17.79 20.25
N LEU A 29 -1.01 16.70 19.63
CA LEU A 29 -0.93 15.38 20.25
C LEU A 29 0.47 15.18 20.83
N HIS A 30 0.54 14.98 22.14
CA HIS A 30 1.82 14.84 22.87
C HIS A 30 2.30 13.38 23.01
N ALA A 31 1.41 12.42 22.75
CA ALA A 31 1.67 10.98 22.79
C ALA A 31 0.84 10.29 21.69
N THR A 32 1.21 9.07 21.34
CA THR A 32 0.38 8.19 20.51
C THR A 32 -0.49 7.29 21.41
N PRO A 33 -1.61 6.73 20.91
CA PRO A 33 -2.40 5.79 21.72
C PRO A 33 -1.59 4.57 22.19
N LEU A 34 -0.56 4.17 21.43
CA LEU A 34 0.35 3.08 21.79
C LEU A 34 1.29 3.48 22.93
N ASP A 35 1.83 4.70 22.92
CA ASP A 35 2.59 5.27 24.05
C ASP A 35 1.74 5.30 25.32
N ASP A 36 0.48 5.75 25.21
CA ASP A 36 -0.45 5.84 26.33
C ASP A 36 -0.76 4.46 26.92
N MET A 37 -1.02 3.45 26.07
CA MET A 37 -1.28 2.07 26.52
C MET A 37 -0.06 1.44 27.20
N PHE A 38 1.14 1.67 26.67
CA PHE A 38 2.39 1.20 27.27
C PHE A 38 2.67 1.89 28.61
N THR A 39 2.55 3.23 28.66
CA THR A 39 2.81 4.04 29.87
C THR A 39 1.82 3.72 30.99
N GLN A 40 0.60 3.30 30.66
CA GLN A 40 -0.41 2.83 31.61
C GLN A 40 -0.27 1.35 32.00
N ASN A 41 0.75 0.64 31.52
CA ASN A 41 0.97 -0.81 31.72
C ASN A 41 -0.20 -1.68 31.23
N ILE A 42 -0.96 -1.23 30.23
CA ILE A 42 -2.04 -2.01 29.59
C ILE A 42 -1.43 -3.08 28.67
N ILE A 43 -0.28 -2.78 28.08
CA ILE A 43 0.53 -3.69 27.25
C ILE A 43 1.96 -3.77 27.79
N LEU A 44 2.57 -4.94 27.68
CA LEU A 44 3.96 -5.18 28.14
C LEU A 44 5.02 -4.67 27.15
N TRP A 45 4.65 -4.49 25.88
CA TRP A 45 5.52 -4.13 24.76
C TRP A 45 4.75 -3.18 23.84
N ARG A 46 5.44 -2.29 23.11
CA ARG A 46 4.82 -1.34 22.16
C ARG A 46 4.52 -2.00 20.80
N MET A 47 3.85 -3.15 20.82
CA MET A 47 3.67 -4.00 19.64
C MET A 47 2.21 -4.06 19.18
N PHE A 48 2.02 -4.01 17.86
CA PHE A 48 0.76 -4.36 17.19
C PHE A 48 1.04 -4.99 15.81
N THR A 49 0.15 -5.87 15.37
CA THR A 49 0.42 -6.79 14.25
C THR A 49 -0.08 -6.23 12.91
N PHE A 50 0.81 -5.52 12.19
CA PHE A 50 1.00 -5.60 10.73
C PHE A 50 2.52 -5.44 10.36
N VAL A 51 3.11 -5.83 9.22
CA VAL A 51 4.50 -5.37 8.81
C VAL A 51 4.36 -4.15 7.87
N PHE A 52 5.39 -3.36 7.51
CA PHE A 52 6.79 -3.69 7.18
C PHE A 52 7.81 -2.65 7.68
N LYS A 53 9.08 -3.07 7.75
CA LYS A 53 10.20 -2.18 8.09
C LYS A 53 10.41 -1.12 7.00
N LYS A 54 10.95 0.04 7.37
CA LYS A 54 11.20 1.19 6.48
C LYS A 54 12.38 0.91 5.54
N ASN A 55 12.15 0.09 4.53
CA ASN A 55 13.18 -0.44 3.64
C ASN A 55 13.06 0.16 2.23
N SER A 56 14.16 0.16 1.46
CA SER A 56 14.11 0.38 0.02
C SER A 56 13.29 -0.75 -0.61
N VAL A 57 12.08 -0.43 -1.08
CA VAL A 57 11.23 -1.42 -1.75
C VAL A 57 11.56 -1.43 -3.24
N TYR A 58 11.88 -2.60 -3.76
CA TYR A 58 12.01 -2.82 -5.19
C TYR A 58 10.77 -3.55 -5.69
N ILE A 59 10.14 -3.02 -6.74
CA ILE A 59 9.10 -3.76 -7.47
C ILE A 59 9.72 -4.21 -8.78
N ILE A 60 9.79 -5.52 -8.95
CA ILE A 60 10.46 -6.20 -10.04
C ILE A 60 9.44 -7.10 -10.74
N LEU A 61 9.51 -7.24 -12.05
CA LEU A 61 8.79 -8.29 -12.77
C LEU A 61 9.41 -9.67 -12.49
N ASP A 62 8.70 -10.73 -12.85
CA ASP A 62 9.20 -12.11 -12.77
C ASP A 62 10.29 -12.44 -13.82
N ASP A 63 10.53 -11.55 -14.79
CA ASP A 63 11.68 -11.54 -15.70
C ASP A 63 12.90 -10.73 -15.20
N ASP A 64 12.89 -10.36 -13.91
CA ASP A 64 13.87 -9.50 -13.23
C ASP A 64 13.95 -8.03 -13.74
N THR A 65 13.02 -7.57 -14.58
CA THR A 65 12.91 -6.14 -14.94
C THR A 65 12.49 -5.30 -13.72
N VAL A 66 13.36 -4.37 -13.30
CA VAL A 66 13.07 -3.43 -12.21
C VAL A 66 12.11 -2.34 -12.69
N LEU A 67 10.89 -2.31 -12.14
CA LEU A 67 9.89 -1.27 -12.37
C LEU A 67 10.11 -0.06 -11.45
N VAL A 68 10.60 -0.33 -10.23
CA VAL A 68 10.71 0.63 -9.12
C VAL A 68 11.92 0.26 -8.26
N SER A 69 12.74 1.24 -7.89
CA SER A 69 13.89 1.08 -6.99
C SER A 69 14.00 2.25 -5.99
N ASP A 70 14.69 2.01 -4.87
CA ASP A 70 15.13 3.02 -3.88
C ASP A 70 14.04 3.96 -3.36
N LEU A 71 12.80 3.48 -3.32
CA LEU A 71 11.67 4.26 -2.84
C LEU A 71 11.45 4.05 -1.35
N ALA A 72 11.31 5.17 -0.62
CA ALA A 72 10.83 5.18 0.74
C ALA A 72 9.31 4.92 0.73
N VAL A 73 8.92 3.71 1.14
CA VAL A 73 7.54 3.22 1.07
C VAL A 73 7.00 2.92 2.47
N PRO A 74 6.34 3.88 3.15
CA PRO A 74 5.52 3.57 4.31
C PRO A 74 4.44 2.55 3.95
N THR A 75 4.24 1.61 4.86
CA THR A 75 3.09 0.71 4.84
C THR A 75 1.98 1.30 5.67
N ASP A 76 0.79 1.45 5.08
CA ASP A 76 -0.32 2.19 5.67
C ASP A 76 -1.58 1.32 5.66
N THR A 77 -2.00 0.86 6.85
CA THR A 77 -3.23 0.10 7.02
C THR A 77 -4.50 0.94 6.84
N GLY A 78 -4.39 2.28 6.83
CA GLY A 78 -5.45 3.20 6.44
C GLY A 78 -5.59 3.36 4.93
N ALA A 79 -4.57 3.01 4.15
CA ALA A 79 -4.62 2.98 2.69
C ALA A 79 -5.23 1.65 2.20
N PHE A 80 -6.35 1.70 1.48
CA PHE A 80 -6.90 0.49 0.84
C PHE A 80 -6.01 0.02 -0.31
N LYS A 81 -5.56 0.97 -1.15
CA LYS A 81 -4.75 0.74 -2.36
C LYS A 81 -3.25 0.88 -2.10
N THR A 82 -2.45 0.42 -3.06
CA THR A 82 -1.02 0.73 -3.13
C THR A 82 -0.83 1.91 -4.09
N TYR A 83 -0.29 3.00 -3.56
CA TYR A 83 -0.03 4.23 -4.29
C TYR A 83 1.41 4.24 -4.77
N LEU A 84 1.62 4.44 -6.07
CA LEU A 84 2.93 4.52 -6.72
C LEU A 84 2.98 5.79 -7.57
N PRO A 85 4.17 6.29 -7.97
CA PRO A 85 4.27 7.42 -8.88
C PRO A 85 3.47 7.18 -10.17
N THR A 86 2.84 8.23 -10.71
CA THR A 86 1.94 8.11 -11.86
C THR A 86 2.67 7.54 -13.09
N SER A 87 3.95 7.87 -13.24
CA SER A 87 4.84 7.33 -14.26
C SER A 87 5.06 5.82 -14.14
N VAL A 88 5.12 5.28 -12.91
CA VAL A 88 5.24 3.83 -12.66
C VAL A 88 3.94 3.13 -13.03
N VAL A 89 2.79 3.61 -12.53
CA VAL A 89 1.50 2.93 -12.74
C VAL A 89 1.09 2.88 -14.21
N ASN A 90 1.41 3.92 -14.99
CA ASN A 90 1.18 3.94 -16.43
C ASN A 90 2.10 2.97 -17.21
N ASN A 91 3.23 2.57 -16.65
CA ASN A 91 4.23 1.71 -17.27
C ASN A 91 4.35 0.30 -16.62
N LEU A 92 3.50 -0.03 -15.64
CA LEU A 92 3.49 -1.32 -14.94
C LEU A 92 3.31 -2.49 -15.92
N PHE A 93 2.37 -2.38 -16.86
CA PHE A 93 2.04 -3.42 -17.84
C PHE A 93 1.66 -2.80 -19.20
N PRO A 94 2.60 -2.16 -19.92
CA PRO A 94 2.28 -1.19 -20.98
C PRO A 94 1.45 -1.80 -22.11
N ASP A 95 1.70 -3.05 -22.51
CA ASP A 95 0.95 -3.71 -23.58
C ASP A 95 -0.43 -4.20 -23.14
N VAL A 96 -0.56 -4.65 -21.89
CA VAL A 96 -1.85 -5.09 -21.32
C VAL A 96 -2.75 -3.88 -21.06
N TRP A 97 -2.22 -2.79 -20.48
CA TRP A 97 -2.97 -1.56 -20.23
C TRP A 97 -3.47 -0.95 -21.55
N LYS A 98 -2.61 -0.77 -22.56
CA LYS A 98 -3.02 -0.19 -23.85
C LYS A 98 -4.17 -0.96 -24.53
N GLN A 99 -4.25 -2.27 -24.33
CA GLN A 99 -5.28 -3.12 -24.96
C GLN A 99 -6.56 -3.27 -24.12
N MET A 100 -6.45 -3.29 -22.78
CA MET A 100 -7.52 -3.75 -21.89
C MET A 100 -8.04 -2.69 -20.91
N HIS A 101 -7.43 -1.50 -20.86
CA HIS A 101 -7.83 -0.44 -19.93
C HIS A 101 -9.14 0.23 -20.36
N LEU A 102 -10.11 0.26 -19.44
CA LEU A 102 -11.45 0.82 -19.62
C LEU A 102 -11.62 2.20 -18.96
N GLY A 103 -10.51 2.82 -18.54
CA GLY A 103 -10.46 4.08 -17.79
C GLY A 103 -10.38 3.85 -16.26
N ASN A 104 -9.89 4.85 -15.51
CA ASN A 104 -9.89 4.88 -14.03
C ASN A 104 -9.30 3.61 -13.36
N TYR A 105 -8.21 3.08 -13.92
CA TYR A 105 -7.55 1.84 -13.46
C TYR A 105 -8.44 0.57 -13.55
N VAL A 106 -9.56 0.64 -14.28
CA VAL A 106 -10.42 -0.49 -14.61
C VAL A 106 -9.87 -1.20 -15.85
N VAL A 107 -9.88 -2.52 -15.83
CA VAL A 107 -9.45 -3.41 -16.91
C VAL A 107 -10.49 -4.50 -17.17
N ARG A 108 -10.45 -5.14 -18.34
CA ARG A 108 -11.20 -6.38 -18.56
C ARG A 108 -10.63 -7.52 -17.70
N CYS A 109 -11.49 -8.33 -17.08
CA CYS A 109 -11.04 -9.37 -16.15
C CYS A 109 -10.22 -10.50 -16.78
N ASP A 110 -10.33 -10.72 -18.10
CA ASP A 110 -9.49 -11.66 -18.83
C ASP A 110 -8.02 -11.20 -18.93
N ALA A 111 -7.77 -9.89 -18.84
CA ALA A 111 -6.43 -9.31 -18.79
C ALA A 111 -5.57 -9.88 -17.65
N ARG A 112 -6.20 -10.31 -16.54
CA ARG A 112 -5.52 -10.95 -15.39
C ARG A 112 -4.67 -12.17 -15.79
N SER A 113 -5.08 -12.90 -16.83
CA SER A 113 -4.33 -14.05 -17.36
C SER A 113 -3.05 -13.69 -18.12
N ARG A 114 -2.83 -12.40 -18.39
CA ARG A 114 -1.70 -11.85 -19.16
C ARG A 114 -0.79 -10.93 -18.35
N MET A 115 -1.09 -10.73 -17.06
CA MET A 115 -0.25 -9.91 -16.20
C MET A 115 0.79 -10.80 -15.51
N PRO A 116 2.05 -10.33 -15.39
CA PRO A 116 3.13 -11.10 -14.77
C PRO A 116 2.99 -11.16 -13.25
N THR A 117 3.74 -12.05 -12.61
CA THR A 117 3.90 -12.01 -11.16
C THR A 117 4.76 -10.82 -10.79
N LEU A 118 4.35 -10.00 -9.83
CA LEU A 118 5.21 -8.96 -9.28
C LEU A 118 6.04 -9.52 -8.13
N LEU A 119 7.32 -9.17 -8.09
CA LEU A 119 8.25 -9.52 -7.04
C LEU A 119 8.58 -8.25 -6.24
N VAL A 120 8.08 -8.19 -5.01
CA VAL A 120 8.35 -7.10 -4.08
C VAL A 120 9.55 -7.51 -3.22
N SER A 121 10.70 -6.86 -3.43
CA SER A 121 11.91 -7.12 -2.66
C SER A 121 11.98 -6.19 -1.45
N LEU A 122 12.21 -6.79 -0.29
CA LEU A 122 12.31 -6.14 1.03
C LEU A 122 13.55 -6.71 1.71
N GLU A 123 14.68 -5.98 1.62
CA GLU A 123 16.01 -6.54 1.92
C GLU A 123 16.20 -7.88 1.19
N ASP A 124 16.61 -8.93 1.92
CA ASP A 124 16.88 -10.28 1.42
C ASP A 124 15.61 -11.10 1.09
N HIS A 125 14.42 -10.56 1.36
CA HIS A 125 13.15 -11.26 1.15
C HIS A 125 12.47 -10.81 -0.15
N ARG A 126 12.17 -11.76 -1.05
CA ARG A 126 11.34 -11.53 -2.25
C ARG A 126 9.94 -12.08 -2.02
N LEU A 127 8.94 -11.21 -2.00
CA LEU A 127 7.53 -11.56 -1.86
C LEU A 127 6.85 -11.59 -3.24
N LYS A 128 6.14 -12.69 -3.53
CA LYS A 128 5.35 -12.83 -4.76
C LYS A 128 3.98 -12.20 -4.61
N TRP A 129 3.66 -11.24 -5.46
CA TRP A 129 2.34 -10.62 -5.56
C TRP A 129 1.71 -11.00 -6.91
N GLU A 130 0.75 -11.91 -6.85
CA GLU A 130 0.15 -12.61 -8.00
C GLU A 130 -0.97 -11.77 -8.66
N PRO A 131 -1.26 -11.93 -9.96
CA PRO A 131 -2.30 -11.16 -10.67
C PRO A 131 -3.70 -11.21 -10.04
N ASN A 132 -4.06 -12.28 -9.33
CA ASN A 132 -5.33 -12.40 -8.61
C ASN A 132 -5.38 -11.65 -7.28
N GLN A 133 -4.24 -11.17 -6.78
CA GLN A 133 -4.12 -10.39 -5.55
C GLN A 133 -4.16 -8.88 -5.83
N TYR A 134 -3.59 -8.43 -6.95
CA TYR A 134 -3.56 -7.01 -7.35
C TYR A 134 -4.59 -6.59 -8.42
N ILE A 135 -5.35 -7.53 -9.00
CA ILE A 135 -6.51 -7.25 -9.88
C ILE A 135 -7.79 -7.78 -9.23
N GLU A 136 -8.60 -6.86 -8.70
CA GLU A 136 -9.86 -7.17 -8.04
C GLU A 136 -11.03 -7.20 -9.03
N GLN A 137 -11.99 -8.09 -8.82
CA GLN A 137 -13.20 -8.14 -9.64
C GLN A 137 -14.30 -7.25 -9.03
N LEU A 138 -14.70 -6.21 -9.77
CA LEU A 138 -15.80 -5.31 -9.38
C LEU A 138 -17.16 -5.83 -9.85
N ALA A 139 -17.22 -6.41 -11.05
CA ALA A 139 -18.44 -6.94 -11.66
C ALA A 139 -18.11 -8.01 -12.72
N VAL A 140 -19.12 -8.49 -13.46
CA VAL A 140 -18.91 -9.34 -14.65
C VAL A 140 -18.04 -8.58 -15.66
N GLU A 141 -16.96 -9.23 -16.12
CA GLU A 141 -15.90 -8.69 -17.00
C GLU A 141 -15.15 -7.43 -16.55
N ARG A 142 -15.59 -6.71 -15.50
CA ARG A 142 -14.96 -5.48 -15.02
C ARG A 142 -14.12 -5.74 -13.77
N CYS A 143 -12.82 -5.60 -13.92
CA CYS A 143 -11.85 -5.71 -12.85
C CYS A 143 -11.13 -4.36 -12.64
N GLN A 144 -10.50 -4.15 -11.50
CA GLN A 144 -9.75 -2.94 -11.17
C GLN A 144 -8.39 -3.27 -10.59
N SER A 145 -7.38 -2.51 -11.00
CA SER A 145 -6.05 -2.51 -10.39
C SER A 145 -6.09 -1.89 -9.00
N VAL A 146 -5.48 -2.56 -8.03
CA VAL A 146 -5.26 -2.00 -6.68
C VAL A 146 -4.13 -0.96 -6.65
N PHE A 147 -3.35 -0.84 -7.72
CA PHE A 147 -2.41 0.25 -7.92
C PHE A 147 -3.13 1.53 -8.36
N GLU A 148 -2.77 2.65 -7.73
CA GLU A 148 -3.23 3.98 -8.09
C GLU A 148 -2.03 4.93 -8.28
N GLY A 149 -2.00 5.62 -9.41
CA GLY A 149 -0.95 6.59 -9.73
C GLY A 149 -1.17 7.90 -8.97
N VAL A 150 -0.29 8.20 -8.02
CA VAL A 150 -0.29 9.45 -7.24
C VAL A 150 1.15 9.89 -7.01
N ASP A 151 1.49 11.09 -7.49
CA ASP A 151 2.79 11.70 -7.25
C ASP A 151 2.78 12.42 -5.90
N LEU A 152 3.34 11.77 -4.88
CA LEU A 152 3.35 12.25 -3.50
C LEU A 152 4.42 13.34 -3.29
N TYR A 153 4.01 14.53 -2.85
CA TYR A 153 4.91 15.66 -2.53
C TYR A 153 5.69 15.51 -1.21
N SER A 154 5.79 14.30 -0.67
CA SER A 154 6.32 14.03 0.67
C SER A 154 7.72 13.42 0.65
N ALA A 155 8.31 13.14 1.81
CA ALA A 155 9.55 12.35 1.91
C ALA A 155 9.36 10.87 1.48
N TYR A 156 8.12 10.46 1.20
CA TYR A 156 7.74 9.17 0.67
C TYR A 156 7.28 9.34 -0.77
N GLY A 157 7.71 8.44 -1.67
CA GLY A 157 7.28 8.44 -3.07
C GLY A 157 6.31 7.31 -3.43
N ALA A 158 5.96 6.45 -2.48
CA ALA A 158 4.92 5.44 -2.62
C ALA A 158 4.28 5.13 -1.25
N ILE A 159 3.11 4.49 -1.23
CA ILE A 159 2.46 3.97 -0.03
C ILE A 159 1.98 2.56 -0.35
N VAL A 160 2.31 1.58 0.50
CA VAL A 160 1.84 0.19 0.36
C VAL A 160 0.68 -0.05 1.33
N GLY A 161 -0.51 -0.23 0.77
CA GLY A 161 -1.75 -0.35 1.54
C GLY A 161 -2.24 -1.79 1.74
N LEU A 162 -3.42 -1.92 2.33
CA LEU A 162 -4.10 -3.19 2.63
C LEU A 162 -4.19 -4.14 1.43
N SER A 163 -4.30 -3.63 0.20
CA SER A 163 -4.28 -4.43 -1.03
C SER A 163 -3.05 -5.34 -1.16
N PHE A 164 -1.90 -4.94 -0.60
CA PHE A 164 -0.72 -5.78 -0.42
C PHE A 164 -0.74 -6.49 0.94
N LEU A 165 -0.89 -5.72 2.02
CA LEU A 165 -0.70 -6.22 3.40
C LEU A 165 -1.60 -7.41 3.75
N ARG A 166 -2.81 -7.50 3.19
CA ARG A 166 -3.75 -8.62 3.42
C ARG A 166 -3.28 -9.99 2.90
N HIS A 167 -2.21 -10.03 2.09
CA HIS A 167 -1.70 -11.25 1.47
C HIS A 167 -0.43 -11.81 2.11
N PHE A 168 0.12 -11.13 3.11
CA PHE A 168 1.34 -11.51 3.81
C PHE A 168 1.11 -11.53 5.33
N SER A 169 2.03 -12.14 6.08
CA SER A 169 1.98 -12.17 7.55
C SER A 169 2.85 -11.08 8.15
N VAL A 170 2.33 -10.46 9.22
CA VAL A 170 2.42 -9.00 9.34
C VAL A 170 2.66 -8.53 10.80
N VAL A 171 3.88 -8.08 11.18
CA VAL A 171 4.25 -7.61 12.56
C VAL A 171 5.21 -6.39 12.55
N PHE A 172 4.93 -5.30 13.30
CA PHE A 172 5.79 -4.11 13.44
C PHE A 172 6.50 -4.17 14.79
N ASP A 173 7.82 -3.99 14.80
CA ASP A 173 8.58 -3.73 16.02
C ASP A 173 8.82 -2.21 16.13
N VAL A 174 8.56 -1.64 17.31
CA VAL A 174 8.70 -0.20 17.60
C VAL A 174 9.94 0.07 18.46
N ASP A 175 10.51 -0.98 19.05
CA ASP A 175 11.68 -0.90 19.93
C ASP A 175 13.00 -1.19 19.17
N GLU A 176 12.93 -1.78 17.96
CA GLU A 176 14.06 -1.94 17.01
C GLU A 176 13.87 -1.17 15.66
N GLU A 177 14.25 0.12 15.61
CA GLU A 177 14.33 0.94 14.36
C GLU A 177 15.47 0.50 13.42
#